data_AF-A0A7J8AFB6-F1
#
_entry.id   AF-A0A7J8AFB6-F1
#
_cell.length_a   1.000
_cell.length_b   1.000
_cell.length_c   1.000
_cell.angle_alpha   90.00
_cell.angle_beta   90.00
_cell.angle_gamma   90.00
#
_symmetry.space_group_name_H-M   'P 1'
#
loop_
_entity.id
_entity.type
_entity.pdbx_description
1 polymer ?
#
loop_
_entity_poly.entity_id
_entity_poly.type
_entity_poly.pdbx_seq_one_letter_code
_entity_poly.pdbx_strand_id
1 'polypeptide(L)'
;MSGGLLKALRSDSYVELSQYRDQHFWGDIEEQEKLLKKSCTLYVGNLSFYTTEEQIYELFSKSGDIKKIIMGLVRDEYRQDYDAGRGGYGKLAQKTNER
;
A
#
# COMPACT_ATOMS: atom_id res chain seq x y z
N MET A 1 -4.29 -30.27 -28.24
CA MET A 1 -4.91 -28.93 -28.25
C MET A 1 -4.88 -28.40 -26.82
N SER A 2 -3.82 -27.68 -26.40
CA SER A 2 -3.87 -27.00 -25.10
C SER A 2 -4.71 -25.73 -25.31
N GLY A 3 -5.89 -25.71 -24.70
CA GLY A 3 -6.76 -24.53 -24.74
C GLY A 3 -6.10 -23.44 -23.90
N GLY A 4 -5.55 -22.42 -24.54
CA GLY A 4 -4.99 -21.27 -23.83
C GLY A 4 -6.07 -20.53 -23.04
N LEU A 5 -5.76 -20.15 -21.80
CA LEU A 5 -6.67 -19.34 -20.98
C LEU A 5 -6.92 -17.96 -21.60
N LEU A 6 -8.17 -17.49 -21.57
CA LEU A 6 -8.55 -16.15 -22.01
C LEU A 6 -7.90 -15.09 -21.12
N LYS A 7 -7.33 -14.04 -21.73
CA LYS A 7 -6.69 -12.91 -21.02
C LYS A 7 -7.64 -12.27 -19.99
N ALA A 8 -8.92 -12.14 -20.32
CA ALA A 8 -9.94 -11.59 -19.42
C ALA A 8 -10.06 -12.39 -18.11
N LEU A 9 -9.90 -13.72 -18.17
CA LEU A 9 -9.98 -14.59 -16.99
C LEU A 9 -8.68 -14.61 -16.18
N ARG A 10 -7.56 -14.15 -16.74
CA ARG A 10 -6.28 -13.99 -16.03
C ARG A 10 -6.08 -12.60 -15.42
N SER A 11 -6.96 -11.66 -15.72
CA SER A 11 -6.82 -10.27 -15.27
C SER A 11 -7.12 -10.20 -13.77
N ASP A 12 -6.16 -9.72 -12.98
CA ASP A 12 -6.36 -9.41 -11.56
C ASP A 12 -5.86 -8.00 -11.27
N SER A 13 -6.74 -7.02 -11.50
CA SER A 13 -6.39 -5.61 -11.43
C SER A 13 -6.10 -5.11 -10.01
N TYR A 14 -6.57 -5.81 -8.97
CA TYR A 14 -6.35 -5.40 -7.57
C TYR A 14 -4.94 -5.74 -7.08
N VAL A 15 -4.25 -6.65 -7.77
CA VAL A 15 -2.90 -7.12 -7.42
C VAL A 15 -1.80 -6.41 -8.23
N GLU A 16 -2.18 -5.63 -9.25
CA GLU A 16 -1.24 -4.84 -10.05
C GLU A 16 -0.53 -3.75 -9.23
N LEU A 17 0.72 -3.44 -9.61
CA LEU A 17 1.51 -2.44 -8.91
C LEU A 17 0.90 -1.04 -9.05
N SER A 18 0.74 -0.34 -7.93
CA SER A 18 0.37 1.07 -7.95
C SER A 18 1.48 1.95 -8.55
N GLN A 19 1.18 3.23 -8.79
CA GLN A 19 2.15 4.23 -9.25
C GLN A 19 3.19 4.60 -8.18
N TYR A 20 2.95 4.30 -6.90
CA TYR A 20 3.82 4.69 -5.81
C TYR A 20 5.16 3.95 -5.86
N ARG A 21 6.26 4.68 -5.64
CA ARG A 21 7.62 4.15 -5.49
C ARG A 21 8.28 4.86 -4.31
N ASP A 22 8.96 4.10 -3.45
CA ASP A 22 9.72 4.68 -2.35
C ASP A 22 10.99 5.34 -2.91
N GLN A 23 11.09 6.66 -2.72
CA GLN A 23 12.21 7.49 -3.19
C GLN A 23 13.50 7.29 -2.40
N HIS A 24 13.41 6.72 -1.19
CA HIS A 24 14.57 6.45 -0.34
C HIS A 24 15.02 4.98 -0.45
N PHE A 25 14.45 4.22 -1.39
CA PHE A 25 14.87 2.87 -1.67
C PHE A 25 16.31 2.85 -2.20
N TRP A 26 17.15 2.00 -1.61
CA TRP A 26 18.52 1.80 -2.06
C TRP A 26 18.55 0.79 -3.21
N GLY A 27 18.39 1.28 -4.44
CA GLY A 27 18.39 0.48 -5.67
C GLY A 27 17.68 1.21 -6.80
N ASP A 28 17.59 0.58 -7.97
CA ASP A 28 16.86 1.15 -9.11
C ASP A 28 15.36 0.77 -9.13
N ILE A 29 14.63 1.35 -10.07
CA ILE A 29 13.17 1.12 -10.22
C ILE A 29 12.88 -0.33 -10.59
N GLU A 30 13.72 -0.97 -11.42
CA GLU A 30 13.51 -2.33 -11.88
C GLU A 30 13.69 -3.33 -10.72
N GLU A 31 14.72 -3.12 -9.90
CA GLU A 31 14.96 -3.86 -8.66
C GLU A 31 13.80 -3.71 -7.68
N GLN A 32 13.31 -2.48 -7.49
CA GLN A 32 12.17 -2.21 -6.62
C GLN A 32 10.90 -2.94 -7.10
N GLU A 33 10.59 -2.87 -8.40
CA GLU A 33 9.43 -3.59 -8.96
C GLU A 33 9.55 -5.11 -8.84
N LYS A 34 10.75 -5.64 -9.02
CA LYS A 34 11.03 -7.08 -8.86
C LYS A 34 10.78 -7.53 -7.42
N LEU A 35 11.11 -6.71 -6.43
CA LEU A 35 10.82 -6.99 -5.02
C LEU A 35 9.32 -6.84 -4.73
N LEU A 36 8.66 -5.81 -5.24
CA LEU A 36 7.22 -5.59 -5.04
C LEU A 36 6.39 -6.77 -5.57
N LYS A 37 6.72 -7.30 -6.76
CA LYS A 37 6.05 -8.48 -7.36
C LYS A 37 6.17 -9.77 -6.53
N LYS A 38 7.09 -9.81 -5.56
CA LYS A 38 7.34 -10.96 -4.68
C LYS A 38 7.08 -10.65 -3.21
N SER A 39 6.64 -9.43 -2.89
CA SER A 39 6.48 -8.97 -1.52
C SER A 39 5.29 -9.65 -0.85
N CYS A 40 5.44 -9.95 0.44
CA CYS A 40 4.34 -10.33 1.33
C CYS A 40 4.03 -9.23 2.35
N THR A 41 4.53 -8.01 2.10
CA THR A 41 4.37 -6.85 2.98
C THR A 41 3.52 -5.80 2.28
N LEU A 42 2.44 -5.37 2.93
CA LEU A 42 1.53 -4.34 2.42
C LEU A 42 1.67 -3.05 3.21
N TYR A 43 1.69 -1.92 2.49
CA TYR A 43 1.49 -0.60 3.09
C TYR A 43 -0.01 -0.32 3.20
N VAL A 44 -0.47 0.06 4.40
CA VAL A 44 -1.87 0.40 4.67
C VAL A 44 -1.93 1.86 5.09
N GLY A 45 -2.51 2.70 4.24
CA GLY A 45 -2.67 4.14 4.48
C GLY A 45 -4.07 4.51 4.97
N ASN A 46 -4.25 5.77 5.37
CA ASN A 46 -5.54 6.35 5.76
C ASN A 46 -6.25 5.61 6.92
N LEU A 47 -5.49 5.03 7.83
CA LEU A 47 -6.02 4.51 9.08
C LEU A 47 -6.34 5.68 10.02
N SER A 48 -7.40 5.54 10.82
CA SER A 48 -7.66 6.46 11.93
C SER A 48 -6.49 6.42 12.90
N PHE A 49 -6.12 7.57 13.49
CA PHE A 49 -5.11 7.63 14.54
C PHE A 49 -5.45 6.78 15.77
N TYR A 50 -6.74 6.47 15.96
CA TYR A 50 -7.23 5.62 17.04
C TYR A 50 -7.28 4.12 16.67
N THR A 51 -6.86 3.75 15.45
CA THR A 51 -6.85 2.35 15.03
C THR A 51 -5.74 1.61 15.76
N THR A 52 -6.09 0.51 16.43
CA THR A 52 -5.11 -0.29 17.19
C THR A 52 -4.52 -1.41 16.34
N GLU A 53 -3.37 -1.94 16.77
CA GLU A 53 -2.72 -3.08 16.12
C GLU A 53 -3.63 -4.32 16.11
N GLU A 54 -4.40 -4.54 17.18
CA GLU A 54 -5.33 -5.67 17.32
C GLU A 54 -6.46 -5.61 16.29
N GLN A 55 -7.00 -4.42 16.03
CA GLN A 55 -8.05 -4.23 15.01
C GLN A 55 -7.52 -4.56 13.61
N ILE A 56 -6.27 -4.16 13.32
CA ILE A 56 -5.60 -4.50 12.06
C ILE A 56 -5.38 -6.01 11.99
N TYR A 57 -4.90 -6.62 13.08
CA TYR A 57 -4.67 -8.05 13.14
C TYR A 57 -5.94 -8.85 12.86
N GLU A 58 -7.04 -8.53 13.54
CA GLU A 58 -8.33 -9.22 13.36
C GLU A 58 -8.83 -9.10 11.92
N LEU A 59 -8.78 -7.91 11.33
CA LEU A 59 -9.27 -7.68 9.97
C LEU A 59 -8.43 -8.42 8.93
N PHE A 60 -7.11 -8.26 8.96
CA PHE A 60 -6.21 -8.82 7.95
C PHE A 60 -6.02 -10.33 8.09
N SER A 61 -6.22 -10.90 9.29
CA SER A 61 -6.17 -12.35 9.50
C SER A 61 -7.22 -13.12 8.68
N LYS A 62 -8.29 -12.45 8.23
CA LYS A 62 -9.28 -13.04 7.31
C LYS A 62 -8.68 -13.43 5.96
N SER A 63 -7.52 -12.89 5.59
CA SER A 63 -6.82 -13.17 4.33
C SER A 63 -5.64 -14.13 4.48
N GLY A 64 -5.33 -14.59 5.70
CA GLY A 64 -4.23 -15.50 5.99
C GLY A 64 -3.42 -15.11 7.23
N ASP A 65 -2.43 -15.92 7.57
CA ASP A 65 -1.62 -15.74 8.77
C ASP A 65 -0.71 -14.50 8.69
N ILE A 66 -0.79 -13.64 9.71
CA ILE A 66 0.02 -12.43 9.79
C ILE A 66 1.35 -12.74 10.48
N LYS A 67 2.45 -12.46 9.77
CA LYS A 67 3.82 -12.63 10.30
C LYS A 67 4.22 -11.51 11.27
N LYS A 68 3.89 -10.25 10.95
CA LYS A 68 4.30 -9.07 11.72
C LYS A 68 3.44 -7.86 11.33
N ILE A 69 3.08 -7.02 12.30
CA ILE A 69 2.53 -5.68 12.08
C ILE A 69 3.59 -4.65 12.51
N ILE A 70 3.72 -3.54 11.77
CA ILE A 70 4.61 -2.43 12.09
C ILE A 70 3.77 -1.15 12.04
N MET A 71 3.40 -0.63 13.20
CA MET A 71 2.63 0.61 13.30
C MET A 71 3.54 1.83 13.01
N GLY A 72 3.04 2.76 12.20
CA GLY A 72 3.78 3.98 11.80
C GLY A 72 3.84 5.06 12.88
N LEU A 73 4.10 4.71 14.14
CA LEU A 73 3.85 5.55 15.32
C LEU A 73 4.89 6.67 15.54
N VAL A 74 6.10 6.54 14.99
CA VAL A 74 7.29 7.31 15.44
C VAL A 74 7.28 8.80 15.05
N ARG A 75 6.20 9.34 14.46
CA ARG A 75 6.03 10.80 14.27
C ARG A 75 4.68 11.36 14.73
N ASP A 76 3.77 10.52 15.23
CA ASP A 76 2.35 10.89 15.37
C ASP A 76 1.84 10.98 16.80
N GLU A 77 2.58 10.45 17.79
CA GLU A 77 2.15 10.44 19.20
C GLU A 77 1.85 11.85 19.77
N TYR A 78 2.27 12.91 19.08
CA TYR A 78 2.03 14.31 19.45
C TYR A 78 1.05 15.06 18.54
N ARG A 79 0.48 14.42 17.50
CA ARG A 79 -0.40 15.12 16.55
C ARG A 79 -1.86 14.77 16.81
N GLN A 80 -2.63 15.79 17.18
CA GLN A 80 -4.06 15.69 17.46
C GLN A 80 -4.91 16.17 16.28
N ASP A 81 -4.28 16.69 15.22
CA ASP A 81 -4.93 17.36 14.09
C ASP A 81 -4.76 16.59 12.76
N TYR A 82 -5.82 16.60 11.95
CA TYR A 82 -5.81 16.08 10.59
C TYR A 82 -5.01 17.03 9.67
N ASP A 83 -4.01 16.50 8.97
CA ASP A 83 -3.17 17.26 8.03
C ASP A 83 -3.44 16.80 6.59
N ALA A 84 -4.10 17.65 5.79
CA ALA A 84 -4.45 17.36 4.40
C ALA A 84 -3.22 17.23 3.47
N GLY A 85 -2.05 17.70 3.89
CA GLY A 85 -0.78 17.54 3.17
C GLY A 85 -0.09 16.19 3.44
N ARG A 86 -0.66 15.36 4.31
CA ARG A 86 -0.10 14.09 4.75
C ARG A 86 -0.48 12.95 3.80
N GLY A 87 0.51 12.13 3.46
CA GLY A 87 0.35 11.04 2.49
C GLY A 87 0.42 11.54 1.04
N GLY A 88 0.44 10.62 0.08
CA GLY A 88 0.60 10.95 -1.33
C GLY A 88 -0.66 11.56 -1.99
N TYR A 89 -1.86 11.27 -1.46
CA TYR A 89 -3.12 11.61 -2.11
C TYR A 89 -3.40 13.12 -2.18
N GLY A 90 -3.04 13.90 -1.15
CA GLY A 90 -3.19 15.36 -1.17
C GLY A 90 -2.42 16.03 -2.31
N LYS A 91 -1.24 15.50 -2.66
CA LYS A 91 -0.43 15.98 -3.80
C LYS A 91 -0.99 15.53 -5.16
N LEU A 92 -1.61 14.35 -5.23
CA LEU A 92 -2.24 13.85 -6.47
C LEU A 92 -3.51 14.64 -6.81
N ALA A 93 -4.31 15.02 -5.81
CA ALA A 93 -5.51 15.85 -5.99
C ALA A 93 -5.17 17.21 -6.62
N GLN A 94 -4.07 17.85 -6.21
CA GLN A 94 -3.61 19.12 -6.79
C GLN A 94 -3.21 18.97 -8.27
N LYS A 95 -2.48 17.92 -8.64
CA LYS A 95 -2.08 17.67 -10.04
C LYS A 95 -3.25 17.35 -10.98
N THR A 96 -4.38 16.89 -10.44
CA THR A 96 -5.55 16.54 -11.26
C THR A 96 -6.38 17.78 -11.61
N ASN A 97 -6.30 18.83 -10.79
CA ASN A 97 -6.94 20.12 -11.03
C ASN A 97 -6.14 21.07 -11.97
N GLU A 98 -4.94 20.67 -12.38
CA GLU A 98 -4.08 21.45 -13.28
C GLU A 98 -4.10 20.90 -14.73
N ARG A 99 -5.11 20.09 -15.10
CA ARG A 99 -5.33 19.59 -16.46
C ARG A 99 -6.65 20.08 -17.05
#